data_AF-A0A402CY53-F1
#
_entry.id   AF-A0A402CY53-F1
#
_cell.length_a   1.000
_cell.length_b   1.000
_cell.length_c   1.000
_cell.angle_alpha   90.00
_cell.angle_beta   90.00
_cell.angle_gamma   90.00
#
_symmetry.space_group_name_H-M   'P 1'
#
loop_
_entity.id
_entity.type
_entity.pdbx_description
1 polymer ?
#
loop_
_entity_poly.entity_id
_entity_poly.type
_entity_poly.pdbx_seq_one_letter_code
_entity_poly.pdbx_strand_id
1 'polypeptide(L)'
;MKELITIHQANLLMLALLIAAPAIGVMWGGAVKKIGRGALVGLLIGAGNYALWTVYNAITDRLGLDTVKNLVTNLALFIAVGAAAGFAAAWFGRRRTDSNP
;
A
#
# COMPACT_ATOMS: atom_id res chain seq x y z
N MET A 1 -15.24 -13.23 -21.84
CA MET A 1 -14.24 -13.70 -20.88
C MET A 1 -14.98 -14.03 -19.58
N LYS A 2 -14.80 -15.22 -18.99
CA LYS A 2 -15.37 -15.52 -17.66
C LYS A 2 -14.54 -14.74 -16.63
N GLU A 3 -15.13 -13.73 -16.00
CA GLU A 3 -14.50 -13.05 -14.88
C GLU A 3 -14.37 -14.03 -13.72
N LEU A 4 -13.14 -14.36 -13.34
CA LEU A 4 -12.85 -15.20 -12.17
C LEU A 4 -13.23 -14.49 -10.85
N ILE A 5 -13.18 -13.16 -10.86
CA ILE A 5 -13.49 -12.29 -9.73
C ILE A 5 -14.18 -11.03 -10.29
N THR A 6 -15.33 -10.68 -9.74
CA THR A 6 -16.05 -9.45 -10.11
C THR A 6 -15.40 -8.22 -9.47
N ILE A 7 -15.61 -7.02 -10.03
CA ILE A 7 -15.11 -5.76 -9.45
C ILE A 7 -15.55 -5.59 -7.97
N HIS A 8 -16.75 -6.05 -7.65
CA HIS A 8 -17.29 -6.01 -6.29
C HIS A 8 -16.52 -6.93 -5.34
N GLN A 9 -16.23 -8.16 -5.78
CA GLN A 9 -15.42 -9.11 -5.01
C GLN A 9 -13.99 -8.58 -4.81
N ALA A 10 -13.39 -7.96 -5.83
CA ALA A 10 -12.07 -7.35 -5.71
C ALA A 10 -12.06 -6.19 -4.70
N ASN A 11 -13.09 -5.33 -4.70
CA ASN A 11 -13.24 -4.26 -3.71
C ASN A 11 -13.38 -4.80 -2.28
N LEU A 12 -14.18 -5.87 -2.09
CA LEU A 12 -14.31 -6.52 -0.79
C LEU A 12 -12.99 -7.12 -0.30
N LEU A 13 -12.20 -7.72 -1.20
CA LEU A 13 -10.86 -8.23 -0.84
C LEU A 13 -9.93 -7.10 -0.41
N MET A 14 -9.95 -5.96 -1.10
CA MET A 14 -9.11 -4.81 -0.73
C MET A 14 -9.53 -4.17 0.58
N LEU A 15 -10.84 -4.10 0.86
CA LEU A 15 -11.36 -3.68 2.16
C LEU A 15 -11.00 -4.67 3.27
N ALA A 16 -11.10 -5.97 3.00
CA ALA A 16 -10.68 -7.00 3.94
C ALA A 16 -9.19 -6.87 4.25
N LEU A 17 -8.34 -6.61 3.24
CA LEU A 17 -6.91 -6.39 3.41
C LEU A 17 -6.62 -5.12 4.23
N LEU A 18 -7.37 -4.03 3.99
CA LEU A 18 -7.28 -2.77 4.74
C LEU A 18 -7.50 -2.99 6.23
N ILE A 19 -8.44 -3.86 6.61
CA ILE A 19 -8.78 -4.16 8.01
C ILE A 19 -7.82 -5.21 8.59
N ALA A 20 -7.51 -6.25 7.81
CA ALA A 20 -6.66 -7.37 8.25
C ALA A 20 -5.20 -6.95 8.44
N ALA A 21 -4.65 -6.06 7.59
CA ALA A 21 -3.26 -5.64 7.68
C ALA A 21 -2.89 -4.95 9.02
N PRO A 22 -3.70 -4.02 9.58
CA PRO A 22 -3.51 -3.52 10.93
C PRO A 22 -3.55 -4.62 11.99
N ALA A 23 -4.51 -5.55 11.90
CA ALA A 23 -4.62 -6.65 12.87
C ALA A 23 -3.39 -7.56 12.84
N ILE A 24 -2.89 -7.90 11.65
CA ILE A 24 -1.63 -8.64 11.46
C ILE A 24 -0.44 -7.83 11.99
N GLY A 25 -0.42 -6.52 11.73
CA GLY A 25 0.59 -5.61 12.25
C GLY A 25 0.62 -5.57 13.79
N VAL A 26 -0.54 -5.58 14.44
CA VAL A 26 -0.67 -5.67 15.90
C VAL A 26 -0.16 -7.03 16.42
N MET A 27 -0.56 -8.14 15.80
CA MET A 27 -0.11 -9.48 16.20
C MET A 27 1.42 -9.62 16.10
N TRP A 28 1.98 -9.21 14.95
CA TRP A 28 3.43 -9.18 14.75
C TRP A 28 4.11 -8.23 15.74
N GLY A 29 3.57 -7.02 15.90
CA GLY A 29 4.05 -6.02 16.86
C GLY A 29 4.05 -6.54 18.29
N GLY A 30 3.06 -7.35 18.66
CA GLY A 30 2.97 -8.05 19.95
C GLY A 30 4.11 -9.04 20.15
N ALA A 31 4.37 -9.87 19.15
CA ALA A 31 5.47 -10.85 19.17
C ALA A 31 6.85 -10.19 19.37
N VAL A 32 7.05 -8.98 18.79
CA VAL A 32 8.32 -8.23 18.93
C VAL A 32 8.30 -7.14 20.01
N LYS A 33 7.29 -7.13 20.90
CA LYS A 33 7.08 -6.13 21.97
C LYS A 33 7.08 -4.66 21.49
N LYS A 34 6.69 -4.41 20.24
CA LYS A 34 6.57 -3.09 19.61
C LYS A 34 5.18 -2.91 18.97
N ILE A 35 4.12 -3.18 19.74
CA ILE A 35 2.71 -3.17 19.28
C ILE A 35 2.35 -1.89 18.54
N GLY A 36 2.64 -0.72 19.12
CA GLY A 36 2.29 0.56 18.49
C GLY A 36 2.95 0.76 17.12
N ARG A 37 4.22 0.36 16.97
CA ARG A 37 4.92 0.42 15.68
C ARG A 37 4.39 -0.62 14.69
N GLY A 38 4.07 -1.84 15.16
CA GLY A 38 3.48 -2.88 14.33
C GLY A 38 2.09 -2.49 13.81
N ALA A 39 1.24 -1.94 14.67
CA ALA A 39 -0.08 -1.43 14.32
C ALA A 39 0.01 -0.30 13.29
N LEU A 40 0.91 0.67 13.49
CA LEU A 40 1.12 1.77 12.56
C LEU A 40 1.61 1.27 11.19
N VAL A 41 2.56 0.33 11.17
CA VAL A 41 3.04 -0.27 9.91
C VAL A 41 1.92 -1.03 9.19
N GLY A 42 1.16 -1.85 9.92
CA GLY A 42 0.03 -2.58 9.35
C GLY A 42 -1.05 -1.65 8.79
N LEU A 43 -1.35 -0.55 9.48
CA LEU A 43 -2.26 0.48 9.01
C LEU A 43 -1.75 1.17 7.75
N LEU A 44 -0.47 1.58 7.72
CA LEU A 44 0.11 2.23 6.54
C LEU A 44 0.12 1.30 5.33
N ILE A 45 0.39 0.02 5.52
CA ILE A 45 0.34 -0.98 4.43
C ILE A 45 -1.10 -1.16 3.93
N GLY A 46 -2.06 -1.39 4.85
CA GLY A 46 -3.47 -1.59 4.48
C GLY A 46 -4.08 -0.37 3.79
N ALA A 47 -3.92 0.81 4.40
CA ALA A 47 -4.43 2.07 3.85
C ALA A 47 -3.72 2.46 2.55
N GLY A 48 -2.40 2.30 2.50
CA GLY A 48 -1.62 2.54 1.29
C GLY A 48 -2.06 1.66 0.13
N ASN A 49 -2.26 0.35 0.38
CA ASN A 49 -2.73 -0.58 -0.63
C ASN A 49 -4.13 -0.22 -1.15
N TYR A 50 -5.07 0.08 -0.24
CA TYR A 50 -6.43 0.46 -0.63
C TYR A 50 -6.47 1.77 -1.44
N ALA A 51 -5.68 2.76 -1.03
CA ALA A 51 -5.55 4.01 -1.76
C ALA A 51 -4.99 3.77 -3.17
N LEU A 52 -3.94 2.96 -3.29
CA LEU A 52 -3.34 2.60 -4.58
C LEU A 52 -4.35 1.89 -5.49
N TRP A 53 -5.11 0.95 -4.96
CA TRP A 53 -6.17 0.25 -5.67
C TRP A 53 -7.23 1.22 -6.21
N THR A 54 -7.64 2.19 -5.39
CA THR A 54 -8.63 3.19 -5.78
C THR A 54 -8.11 4.08 -6.92
N VAL A 55 -6.86 4.54 -6.81
CA VAL A 55 -6.22 5.37 -7.83
C VAL A 55 -6.02 4.58 -9.12
N TYR A 56 -5.54 3.34 -9.04
CA TYR A 56 -5.37 2.43 -10.18
C TYR A 56 -6.68 2.26 -10.96
N ASN A 57 -7.79 1.99 -10.25
CA ASN A 57 -9.09 1.82 -10.90
C ASN A 57 -9.57 3.13 -11.51
N ALA A 58 -9.42 4.27 -10.82
CA ALA A 58 -9.79 5.57 -11.39
C ALA A 58 -9.01 5.93 -12.67
N ILE A 59 -7.73 5.56 -12.74
CA ILE A 59 -6.92 5.72 -13.96
C ILE A 59 -7.43 4.78 -15.05
N THR A 60 -7.63 3.51 -14.70
CA THR A 60 -8.07 2.44 -15.61
C THR A 60 -9.45 2.73 -16.20
N ASP A 61 -10.39 3.26 -15.41
CA ASP A 61 -11.73 3.65 -15.84
C ASP A 61 -11.69 4.79 -16.87
N ARG A 62 -10.70 5.69 -16.77
CA ARG A 62 -10.56 6.83 -17.69
C ARG A 62 -9.75 6.52 -18.94
N LEU A 63 -8.71 5.71 -18.81
CA LEU A 63 -7.75 5.43 -19.89
C LEU A 63 -8.02 4.11 -20.62
N GLY A 64 -8.91 3.27 -20.08
CA GLY A 64 -9.12 1.91 -20.56
C GLY A 64 -8.01 0.97 -20.10
N LEU A 65 -8.39 -0.24 -19.73
CA LEU A 65 -7.48 -1.24 -19.17
C LEU A 65 -6.37 -1.64 -20.15
N ASP A 66 -6.70 -1.73 -21.44
CA ASP A 66 -5.84 -2.28 -22.49
C ASP A 66 -5.06 -1.22 -23.29
N THR A 67 -4.80 -0.06 -22.70
CA THR A 67 -4.06 1.03 -23.36
C THR A 67 -2.63 1.15 -22.85
N VAL A 68 -1.69 1.41 -23.77
CA VAL A 68 -0.29 1.72 -23.43
C VAL A 68 -0.21 2.93 -22.49
N LYS A 69 -1.13 3.88 -22.64
CA LYS A 69 -1.21 5.06 -21.78
C LYS A 69 -1.56 4.69 -20.34
N ASN A 70 -2.50 3.77 -20.12
CA ASN A 70 -2.82 3.27 -18.78
C ASN A 70 -1.60 2.58 -18.14
N LEU A 71 -0.90 1.75 -18.93
CA LEU A 71 0.30 1.05 -18.47
C LEU A 71 1.41 2.02 -18.02
N VAL A 72 1.75 2.98 -18.87
CA VAL A 72 2.79 3.99 -18.57
C VAL A 72 2.41 4.86 -17.37
N THR A 73 1.12 5.21 -17.24
CA THR A 73 0.63 6.03 -16.13
C THR A 73 0.73 5.28 -14.80
N ASN A 74 0.31 4.01 -14.77
CA ASN A 74 0.45 3.18 -13.58
C ASN A 74 1.93 2.93 -13.24
N LEU A 75 2.77 2.68 -14.24
CA LEU A 75 4.21 2.55 -14.03
C LEU A 75 4.80 3.81 -13.37
N ALA A 76 4.48 4.99 -13.88
CA ALA A 76 4.92 6.26 -13.32
C ALA A 76 4.42 6.46 -11.87
N LEU A 77 3.16 6.09 -11.59
CA LEU A 77 2.59 6.12 -10.23
C LEU A 77 3.39 5.23 -9.28
N PHE A 78 3.65 3.97 -9.64
CA PHE A 78 4.41 3.04 -8.81
C PHE A 78 5.85 3.50 -8.57
N ILE A 79 6.51 4.05 -9.60
CA ILE A 79 7.85 4.64 -9.46
C ILE A 79 7.82 5.81 -8.47
N ALA A 80 6.87 6.74 -8.62
CA ALA A 80 6.75 7.91 -7.75
C ALA A 80 6.48 7.52 -6.30
N VAL A 81 5.54 6.61 -6.07
CA VAL A 81 5.19 6.13 -4.72
C VAL A 81 6.36 5.36 -4.10
N GLY A 82 7.01 4.48 -4.86
CA GLY A 82 8.17 3.73 -4.41
C GLY A 82 9.35 4.63 -4.04
N ALA A 83 9.63 5.64 -4.87
CA ALA A 83 10.68 6.63 -4.60
C ALA A 83 10.37 7.46 -3.34
N ALA A 84 9.12 7.92 -3.19
CA ALA A 84 8.69 8.66 -2.00
C ALA A 84 8.80 7.81 -0.72
N ALA A 85 8.36 6.55 -0.77
CA ALA A 85 8.47 5.62 0.35
C ALA A 85 9.93 5.31 0.71
N GLY A 86 10.78 5.09 -0.30
CA GLY A 86 12.22 4.86 -0.11
C GLY A 86 12.92 6.07 0.49
N PHE A 87 12.61 7.29 0.02
CA PHE A 87 13.15 8.52 0.56
C PHE A 87 12.71 8.75 2.02
N ALA A 88 11.42 8.54 2.32
CA ALA A 88 10.91 8.62 3.69
C ALA A 88 11.63 7.62 4.60
N ALA A 89 11.78 6.36 4.17
CA ALA A 89 12.48 5.33 4.93
C ALA A 89 13.95 5.70 5.20
N ALA A 90 14.66 6.21 4.19
CA ALA A 90 16.04 6.66 4.32
C ALA A 90 16.17 7.85 5.30
N TRP A 91 15.24 8.81 5.21
CA TRP A 91 15.22 9.98 6.09
C TRP A 91 14.94 9.61 7.56
N PHE A 92 13.94 8.76 7.80
CA PHE A 92 13.66 8.24 9.14
C PHE A 92 14.78 7.32 9.68
N GLY A 93 15.48 6.61 8.79
CA GLY A 93 16.65 5.80 9.13
C GLY A 93 17.81 6.64 9.63
N ARG A 94 18.17 7.71 8.90
CA ARG A 94 19.26 8.64 9.28
C ARG A 94 19.04 9.29 10.64
N ARG A 95 17.81 9.73 10.93
CA ARG A 95 17.45 10.35 12.21
C ARG A 95 17.64 9.44 13.43
N ARG A 96 17.66 8.12 13.28
CA ARG A 96 17.92 7.19 14.40
C ARG A 96 19.40 7.03 14.70
N THR A 97 20.26 7.23 13.70
CA THR A 97 21.71 7.08 13.86
C THR A 97 22.33 8.24 14.63
N ASP A 98 21.79 9.45 14.47
CA ASP A 98 22.30 10.67 15.14
C ASP A 98 21.86 10.79 16.62
N SER A 99 20.97 9.92 17.10
CA SER A 99 20.38 9.97 18.45
C SER A 99 20.97 8.95 19.44
N ASN A 100 22.06 8.27 19.10
CA ASN A 100 22.73 7.30 19.96
C ASN A 100 24.15 7.81 20.30
N PRO A 101 24.36 8.46 21.45
CA PRO A 101 25.70 8.80 21.94
C PRO A 101 26.49 7.56 22.40
#